data_AF-H0HUV2-F1
#
_entry.id   AF-H0HUV2-F1
#
_cell.length_a   1.000
_cell.length_b   1.000
_cell.length_c   1.000
_cell.angle_alpha   90.00
_cell.angle_beta   90.00
_cell.angle_gamma   90.00
#
_symmetry.space_group_name_H-M   'P 1'
#
loop_
_entity.id
_entity.type
_entity.pdbx_description
1 polymer ?
#
loop_
_entity_poly.entity_id
_entity_poly.type
_entity_poly.pdbx_seq_one_letter_code
_entity_poly.pdbx_strand_id
1 'polypeptide(L)'
;MAASPENIASLDAVAGRYAALLCDVWGVVHNGVDAFPDASAALKRAREKGVAVVLITNSPRPHEGVEAQLRTLGVPDDAWDRVVTSGDVTRDLIRDAPRKLFHLGPERELAIYDGIDVELVEEFEAQAVICTGLFDDETETPEEYAEMLRRFRSRNLPFICANPDIVVERGERLIWCAGALARDYAQLGGRTLVSGKPHRPIYEAALKAASEVLGREIVRSEALAIGDGMLTDIKGAADQGIGALYVSGGIHASDYGHPLAPDQERLAEFLAKHGATPVATIPRLR
;
A
#
# COMPACT_ATOMS: atom_id res chain seq x y z
N MET A 1 -1.73 -32.16 0.98
CA MET A 1 -2.46 -30.87 0.93
C MET A 1 -1.77 -29.95 1.92
N ALA A 2 -1.35 -28.75 1.50
CA ALA A 2 -0.88 -27.75 2.45
C ALA A 2 -2.06 -27.46 3.40
N ALA A 3 -1.82 -27.45 4.71
CA ALA A 3 -2.86 -27.13 5.66
C ALA A 3 -3.34 -25.69 5.41
N SER A 4 -4.65 -25.47 5.41
CA SER A 4 -5.21 -24.12 5.34
C SER A 4 -4.67 -23.29 6.51
N PRO A 5 -4.27 -22.03 6.30
CA PRO A 5 -3.77 -21.19 7.37
C PRO A 5 -4.81 -21.03 8.47
N GLU A 6 -4.34 -20.96 9.71
CA GLU A 6 -5.19 -20.82 10.88
C GLU A 6 -6.01 -19.52 10.78
N ASN A 7 -7.34 -19.63 10.94
CA ASN A 7 -8.22 -18.48 11.03
C ASN A 7 -8.28 -18.02 12.50
N ILE A 8 -7.66 -16.88 12.79
CA ILE A 8 -7.52 -16.36 14.16
C ILE A 8 -8.64 -15.38 14.48
N ALA A 9 -9.06 -15.35 15.75
CA ALA A 9 -10.09 -14.43 16.20
C ALA A 9 -9.56 -13.03 16.53
N SER A 10 -8.27 -12.89 16.86
CA SER A 10 -7.64 -11.62 17.23
C SER A 10 -6.15 -11.61 16.89
N LEU A 11 -5.62 -10.42 16.59
CA LEU A 11 -4.20 -10.14 16.39
C LEU A 11 -3.33 -10.62 17.56
N ASP A 12 -3.87 -10.60 18.79
CA ASP A 12 -3.17 -11.02 20.01
C ASP A 12 -2.67 -12.49 19.95
N ALA A 13 -3.28 -13.35 19.13
CA ALA A 13 -2.87 -14.74 18.95
C ALA A 13 -1.50 -14.92 18.26
N VAL A 14 -1.07 -13.90 17.51
CA VAL A 14 0.16 -13.96 16.69
C VAL A 14 1.12 -12.82 16.96
N ALA A 15 0.64 -11.63 17.35
CA ALA A 15 1.48 -10.43 17.47
C ALA A 15 2.65 -10.59 18.46
N GLY A 16 2.46 -11.33 19.56
CA GLY A 16 3.51 -11.55 20.56
C GLY A 16 4.74 -12.35 20.08
N ARG A 17 4.70 -12.90 18.86
CA ARG A 17 5.83 -13.58 18.22
C ARG A 17 6.75 -12.64 17.44
N TYR A 18 6.34 -11.38 17.28
CA TYR A 18 6.98 -10.40 16.42
C TYR A 18 7.35 -9.15 17.22
N ALA A 19 8.44 -8.50 16.82
CA ALA A 19 8.87 -7.22 17.37
C ALA A 19 8.24 -6.04 16.63
N ALA A 20 7.84 -6.22 15.37
CA ALA A 20 7.24 -5.16 14.56
C ALA A 20 6.02 -5.65 13.75
N LEU A 21 5.00 -4.81 13.65
CA LEU A 21 3.88 -4.95 12.73
C LEU A 21 4.05 -3.94 11.59
N LEU A 22 4.03 -4.42 10.36
CA LEU A 22 3.98 -3.60 9.15
C LEU A 22 2.54 -3.67 8.62
N CYS A 23 1.71 -2.74 9.08
CA CYS A 23 0.26 -2.82 8.91
C CYS A 23 -0.24 -1.95 7.77
N ASP A 24 -1.03 -2.50 6.85
CA ASP A 24 -1.73 -1.70 5.87
C ASP A 24 -2.79 -0.79 6.51
N VAL A 25 -3.24 0.19 5.74
CA VAL A 25 -4.12 1.28 6.17
C VAL A 25 -5.50 1.17 5.53
N TRP A 26 -5.57 1.19 4.19
CA TRP A 26 -6.85 1.10 3.47
C TRP A 26 -7.36 -0.34 3.55
N GLY A 27 -8.65 -0.54 3.80
CA GLY A 27 -9.25 -1.87 3.98
C GLY A 27 -8.97 -2.52 5.35
N VAL A 28 -7.92 -2.08 6.05
CA VAL A 28 -7.48 -2.66 7.34
C VAL A 28 -7.70 -1.74 8.54
N VAL A 29 -7.33 -0.46 8.45
CA VAL A 29 -7.48 0.54 9.51
C VAL A 29 -8.65 1.49 9.21
N HIS A 30 -8.93 1.78 7.94
CA HIS A 30 -10.09 2.56 7.50
C HIS A 30 -10.50 2.25 6.06
N ASN A 31 -11.65 2.76 5.63
CA ASN A 31 -12.13 2.71 4.23
C ASN A 31 -12.16 4.08 3.53
N GLY A 32 -11.48 5.08 4.10
CA GLY A 32 -11.43 6.44 3.55
C GLY A 32 -12.66 7.30 3.88
N VAL A 33 -13.65 6.73 4.59
CA VAL A 33 -14.81 7.44 5.15
C VAL A 33 -14.79 7.36 6.67
N ASP A 34 -14.62 6.15 7.21
CA ASP A 34 -14.59 5.87 8.65
C ASP A 34 -13.36 5.02 9.02
N ALA A 35 -12.78 5.30 10.19
CA ALA A 35 -11.83 4.41 10.84
C ALA A 35 -12.51 3.14 11.37
N PHE A 36 -11.75 2.07 11.49
CA PHE A 36 -12.16 0.84 12.15
C PHE A 36 -11.66 0.83 13.61
N PRO A 37 -12.55 1.00 14.60
CA PRO A 37 -12.13 1.13 16.00
C PRO A 37 -11.45 -0.13 16.54
N ASP A 38 -11.93 -1.30 16.16
CA ASP A 38 -11.35 -2.59 16.59
C ASP A 38 -9.90 -2.76 16.09
N ALA A 39 -9.62 -2.35 14.85
CA ALA A 39 -8.28 -2.38 14.27
C ALA A 39 -7.35 -1.45 15.05
N SER A 40 -7.79 -0.22 15.31
CA SER A 40 -7.03 0.76 16.10
C SER A 40 -6.74 0.25 17.52
N ALA A 41 -7.75 -0.37 18.16
CA ALA A 41 -7.59 -0.95 19.49
C ALA A 41 -6.62 -2.15 19.49
N ALA A 42 -6.63 -2.99 18.45
CA ALA A 42 -5.72 -4.12 18.32
C ALA A 42 -4.26 -3.66 18.18
N LEU A 43 -4.02 -2.67 17.31
CA LEU A 43 -2.69 -2.09 17.11
C LEU A 43 -2.18 -1.40 18.37
N LYS A 44 -3.04 -0.63 19.06
CA LYS A 44 -2.71 -0.03 20.37
C LYS A 44 -2.28 -1.10 21.39
N ARG A 45 -3.04 -2.19 21.53
CA ARG A 45 -2.68 -3.29 22.46
C ARG A 45 -1.34 -3.95 22.11
N ALA A 46 -0.99 -4.04 20.83
CA ALA A 46 0.32 -4.53 20.42
C ALA A 46 1.43 -3.58 20.87
N ARG A 47 1.25 -2.26 20.70
CA ARG A 47 2.19 -1.23 21.18
C ARG A 47 2.38 -1.24 22.68
N GLU A 48 1.29 -1.39 23.45
CA GLU A 48 1.34 -1.52 24.92
C GLU A 48 2.18 -2.72 25.38
N LYS A 49 2.37 -3.73 24.52
CA LYS A 49 3.23 -4.91 24.74
C LYS A 49 4.66 -4.75 24.21
N GLY A 50 5.02 -3.55 23.72
CA GLY A 50 6.35 -3.25 23.20
C GLY A 50 6.59 -3.66 21.74
N VAL A 51 5.53 -3.94 20.97
CA VAL A 51 5.62 -4.20 19.53
C VAL A 51 5.58 -2.87 18.78
N ALA A 52 6.55 -2.59 17.91
CA ALA A 52 6.51 -1.41 17.06
C ALA A 52 5.44 -1.56 15.97
N VAL A 53 4.59 -0.55 15.81
CA VAL A 53 3.56 -0.53 14.77
C VAL A 53 3.91 0.52 13.73
N VAL A 54 4.28 0.06 12.54
CA VAL A 54 4.53 0.92 11.37
C VAL A 54 3.40 0.71 10.38
N LEU A 55 2.65 1.78 10.10
CA LEU A 55 1.65 1.76 9.05
C LEU A 55 2.34 1.88 7.69
N ILE A 56 2.05 0.96 6.76
CA ILE A 56 2.62 0.91 5.42
C ILE A 56 1.54 1.01 4.35
N THR A 57 1.49 2.12 3.60
CA THR A 57 0.41 2.37 2.63
C THR A 57 0.94 2.71 1.25
N ASN A 58 0.21 2.30 0.21
CA ASN A 58 0.51 2.66 -1.17
C ASN A 58 0.04 4.08 -1.55
N SER A 59 -0.45 4.88 -0.59
CA SER A 59 -0.77 6.29 -0.85
C SER A 59 0.41 7.02 -1.51
N PRO A 60 0.16 7.81 -2.57
CA PRO A 60 1.21 8.58 -3.25
C PRO A 60 1.62 9.82 -2.47
N ARG A 61 0.86 10.20 -1.44
CA ARG A 61 1.16 11.36 -0.60
C ARG A 61 2.28 11.05 0.39
N PRO A 62 3.13 12.04 0.74
CA PRO A 62 4.01 11.93 1.89
C PRO A 62 3.26 11.61 3.19
N HIS A 63 3.94 10.95 4.13
CA HIS A 63 3.33 10.48 5.38
C HIS A 63 2.59 11.55 6.17
N GLU A 64 3.03 12.81 6.19
CA GLU A 64 2.38 13.89 6.95
C GLU A 64 0.92 14.10 6.50
N GLY A 65 0.67 14.01 5.20
CA GLY A 65 -0.68 14.12 4.64
C GLY A 65 -1.55 12.89 4.94
N VAL A 66 -0.94 11.71 5.06
CA VAL A 66 -1.64 10.48 5.47
C VAL A 66 -1.96 10.53 6.97
N GLU A 67 -1.03 10.94 7.82
CA GLU A 67 -1.28 11.10 9.25
C GLU A 67 -2.39 12.11 9.55
N ALA A 68 -2.41 13.25 8.84
CA ALA A 68 -3.49 14.22 8.96
C ALA A 68 -4.86 13.63 8.57
N GLN A 69 -4.89 12.79 7.53
CA GLN A 69 -6.10 12.07 7.15
C GLN A 69 -6.52 11.06 8.22
N LEU A 70 -5.59 10.25 8.75
CA LEU A 70 -5.86 9.26 9.79
C LEU A 70 -6.53 9.90 11.01
N ARG A 71 -6.00 11.05 11.48
CA ARG A 71 -6.59 11.81 12.59
C ARG A 71 -7.98 12.33 12.26
N THR A 72 -8.19 12.82 11.04
CA THR A 72 -9.50 13.31 10.57
C THR A 72 -10.55 12.20 10.54
N LEU A 73 -10.16 10.98 10.16
CA LEU A 73 -11.01 9.79 10.16
C LEU A 73 -11.24 9.19 11.55
N GLY A 74 -10.58 9.72 12.58
CA GLY A 74 -10.74 9.27 13.97
C GLY A 74 -9.82 8.13 14.40
N VAL A 75 -8.74 7.84 13.64
CA VAL A 75 -7.71 6.88 14.09
C VAL A 75 -6.88 7.56 15.19
N PRO A 76 -6.79 6.98 16.40
CA PRO A 76 -6.08 7.62 17.51
C PRO A 76 -4.56 7.52 17.35
N ASP A 77 -3.83 8.59 17.68
CA ASP A 77 -2.37 8.66 17.54
C ASP A 77 -1.61 7.55 18.32
N ASP A 78 -2.26 6.91 19.29
CA ASP A 78 -1.67 5.80 20.04
C ASP A 78 -1.87 4.42 19.37
N ALA A 79 -2.44 4.37 18.16
CA ALA A 79 -2.54 3.14 17.38
C ALA A 79 -1.30 2.85 16.51
N TRP A 80 -0.39 3.80 16.29
CA TRP A 80 0.83 3.58 15.49
C TRP A 80 2.04 4.34 16.06
N ASP A 81 3.23 3.95 15.64
CA ASP A 81 4.49 4.65 15.95
C ASP A 81 4.99 5.49 14.77
N ARG A 82 4.87 4.96 13.54
CA ARG A 82 5.32 5.62 12.30
C ARG A 82 4.38 5.28 11.14
N VAL A 83 4.36 6.16 10.15
CA VAL A 83 3.74 5.91 8.85
C VAL A 83 4.83 5.94 7.78
N VAL A 84 4.79 4.99 6.86
CA VAL A 84 5.64 4.95 5.66
C VAL A 84 4.72 4.77 4.45
N THR A 85 4.83 5.68 3.49
CA THR A 85 3.99 5.65 2.29
C THR A 85 4.80 5.28 1.04
N SER A 86 4.12 4.81 0.00
CA SER A 86 4.72 4.68 -1.33
C SER A 86 5.19 6.03 -1.86
N GLY A 87 4.49 7.12 -1.55
CA GLY A 87 4.94 8.48 -1.80
C GLY A 87 6.32 8.79 -1.21
N ASP A 88 6.53 8.46 0.07
CA ASP A 88 7.81 8.72 0.77
C ASP A 88 8.98 8.06 0.06
N VAL A 89 8.86 6.77 -0.30
CA VAL A 89 9.92 6.00 -0.97
C VAL A 89 10.01 6.26 -2.48
N THR A 90 8.95 6.79 -3.09
CA THR A 90 8.98 7.22 -4.50
C THR A 90 9.75 8.52 -4.67
N ARG A 91 9.86 9.35 -3.63
CA ARG A 91 10.67 10.58 -3.65
C ARG A 91 12.15 10.33 -3.97
N ASP A 92 12.69 9.16 -3.63
CA ASP A 92 14.04 8.77 -4.05
C ASP A 92 14.13 8.56 -5.57
N LEU A 93 13.14 7.90 -6.17
CA LEU A 93 13.07 7.77 -7.64
C LEU A 93 12.91 9.12 -8.33
N ILE A 94 12.16 10.05 -7.73
CA ILE A 94 11.99 11.41 -8.25
C ILE A 94 13.31 12.19 -8.19
N ARG A 95 14.08 12.06 -7.09
CA ARG A 95 15.42 12.67 -6.97
C ARG A 95 16.40 12.16 -8.01
N ASP A 96 16.30 10.88 -8.37
CA ASP A 96 17.17 10.25 -9.37
C ASP A 96 16.67 10.44 -10.81
N ALA A 97 15.48 11.02 -11.00
CA ALA A 97 14.89 11.28 -12.30
C ALA A 97 15.47 12.55 -12.96
N PRO A 98 15.28 12.72 -14.29
CA PRO A 98 15.53 14.00 -14.94
C PRO A 98 14.73 15.14 -14.30
N ARG A 99 15.28 16.35 -14.30
CA ARG A 99 14.69 17.52 -13.62
C ARG A 99 13.32 17.92 -14.17
N LYS A 100 13.07 17.80 -15.48
CA LYS A 100 11.82 18.20 -16.13
C LYS A 100 10.79 17.07 -16.12
N LEU A 101 9.73 17.23 -15.33
CA LEU A 101 8.75 16.20 -15.04
C LEU A 101 7.36 16.59 -15.54
N PHE A 102 6.64 15.62 -16.11
CA PHE A 102 5.19 15.74 -16.26
C PHE A 102 4.51 15.10 -15.05
N HIS A 103 3.67 15.86 -14.37
CA HIS A 103 2.83 15.35 -13.28
C HIS A 103 1.52 14.79 -13.86
N LEU A 104 1.23 13.54 -13.53
CA LEU A 104 -0.01 12.85 -13.85
C LEU A 104 -0.74 12.50 -12.54
N GLY A 105 -1.73 13.30 -12.18
CA GLY A 105 -2.44 13.19 -10.91
C GLY A 105 -3.12 14.49 -10.50
N PRO A 106 -3.89 14.47 -9.40
CA PRO A 106 -4.60 15.63 -8.90
C PRO A 106 -3.66 16.62 -8.19
N GLU A 107 -4.01 17.90 -8.19
CA GLU A 107 -3.20 18.99 -7.59
C GLU A 107 -2.85 18.74 -6.11
N ARG A 108 -3.74 18.07 -5.37
CA ARG A 108 -3.53 17.70 -3.96
C ARG A 108 -2.34 16.76 -3.73
N GLU A 109 -1.83 16.11 -4.77
CA GLU A 109 -0.72 15.15 -4.71
C GLU A 109 0.63 15.78 -5.11
N LEU A 110 0.66 17.07 -5.44
CA LEU A 110 1.90 17.81 -5.72
C LEU A 110 2.85 17.87 -4.53
N ALA A 111 2.37 17.66 -3.30
CA ALA A 111 3.19 17.60 -2.09
C ALA A 111 4.32 16.54 -2.17
N ILE A 112 4.20 15.54 -3.05
CA ILE A 112 5.27 14.56 -3.30
C ILE A 112 6.57 15.22 -3.81
N TYR A 113 6.52 16.42 -4.38
CA TYR A 113 7.68 17.14 -4.92
C TYR A 113 8.35 18.07 -3.89
N ASP A 114 7.74 18.31 -2.73
CA ASP A 114 8.21 19.31 -1.78
C ASP A 114 9.67 19.05 -1.37
N GLY A 115 10.52 20.07 -1.52
CA GLY A 115 11.95 19.99 -1.20
C GLY A 115 12.81 19.18 -2.18
N ILE A 116 12.30 18.84 -3.37
CA ILE A 116 13.06 18.18 -4.45
C ILE A 116 13.32 19.20 -5.57
N ASP A 117 14.56 19.29 -6.07
CA ASP A 117 14.92 20.17 -7.19
C ASP A 117 14.45 19.58 -8.52
N VAL A 118 13.17 19.81 -8.83
CA VAL A 118 12.50 19.42 -10.07
C VAL A 118 11.71 20.58 -10.64
N GLU A 119 11.41 20.50 -11.92
CA GLU A 119 10.61 21.47 -12.67
C GLU A 119 9.41 20.71 -13.27
N LEU A 120 8.20 21.04 -12.80
CA LEU A 120 6.98 20.51 -13.41
C LEU A 120 6.71 21.28 -14.70
N VAL A 121 6.61 20.54 -15.80
CA VAL A 121 6.50 21.10 -17.16
C VAL A 121 5.34 20.47 -17.91
N GLU A 122 4.97 21.10 -19.02
CA GLU A 122 4.00 20.55 -19.96
C GLU A 122 4.48 19.24 -20.59
N GLU A 123 3.53 18.43 -21.07
CA GLU A 123 3.81 17.10 -21.62
C GLU A 123 4.98 17.13 -22.61
N PHE A 124 4.99 18.07 -23.56
CA PHE A 124 5.96 18.12 -24.65
C PHE A 124 7.40 18.43 -24.19
N GLU A 125 7.59 19.03 -23.02
CA GLU A 125 8.89 19.36 -22.44
C GLU A 125 9.43 18.28 -21.50
N ALA A 126 8.55 17.39 -21.03
CA ALA A 126 8.87 16.42 -20.00
C ALA A 126 9.93 15.39 -20.42
N GLN A 127 10.75 15.00 -19.45
CA GLN A 127 11.78 13.98 -19.59
C GLN A 127 11.44 12.70 -18.80
N ALA A 128 10.46 12.78 -17.89
CA ALA A 128 9.88 11.66 -17.16
C ALA A 128 8.43 11.99 -16.80
N VAL A 129 7.64 10.95 -16.54
CA VAL A 129 6.28 11.05 -16.02
C VAL A 129 6.28 10.58 -14.57
N ILE A 130 5.68 11.36 -13.69
CA ILE A 130 5.40 10.96 -12.31
C ILE A 130 3.89 10.83 -12.17
N CYS A 131 3.42 9.60 -11.96
CA CYS A 131 2.01 9.28 -11.83
C CYS A 131 1.66 9.03 -10.37
N THR A 132 0.85 9.91 -9.80
CA THR A 132 0.31 9.78 -8.43
C THR A 132 -1.13 9.29 -8.44
N GLY A 133 -1.87 9.55 -9.53
CA GLY A 133 -3.23 9.07 -9.75
C GLY A 133 -3.78 9.50 -11.12
N LEU A 134 -5.10 9.49 -11.26
CA LEU A 134 -5.81 10.17 -12.35
C LEU A 134 -5.92 11.66 -12.01
N PHE A 135 -6.09 12.54 -12.99
CA PHE A 135 -6.35 13.97 -12.76
C PHE A 135 -7.64 14.18 -11.96
N ASP A 136 -8.72 13.48 -12.32
CA ASP A 136 -9.97 13.41 -11.57
C ASP A 136 -10.41 11.94 -11.37
N ASP A 137 -10.01 11.38 -10.21
CA ASP A 137 -10.31 10.00 -9.82
C ASP A 137 -11.79 9.74 -9.49
N GLU A 138 -12.64 10.78 -9.43
CA GLU A 138 -14.07 10.64 -9.17
C GLU A 138 -14.88 10.38 -10.45
N THR A 139 -14.35 10.78 -11.61
CA THR A 139 -15.09 10.76 -12.89
C THR A 139 -14.37 10.03 -14.03
N GLU A 140 -13.04 10.01 -14.03
CA GLU A 140 -12.25 9.49 -15.14
C GLU A 140 -11.92 7.99 -15.01
N THR A 141 -11.66 7.34 -16.14
CA THR A 141 -11.18 5.94 -16.19
C THR A 141 -9.87 5.79 -16.95
N PRO A 142 -9.12 4.67 -16.76
CA PRO A 142 -7.84 4.45 -17.44
C PRO A 142 -7.91 4.53 -18.98
N GLU A 143 -9.05 4.19 -19.57
CA GLU A 143 -9.27 4.22 -21.02
C GLU A 143 -9.10 5.62 -21.61
N GLU A 144 -9.46 6.66 -20.86
CA GLU A 144 -9.35 8.07 -21.28
C GLU A 144 -7.88 8.52 -21.41
N TYR A 145 -6.97 7.83 -20.71
CA TYR A 145 -5.53 8.10 -20.74
C TYR A 145 -4.80 7.36 -21.86
N ALA A 146 -5.46 6.48 -22.61
CA ALA A 146 -4.80 5.59 -23.58
C ALA A 146 -3.97 6.36 -24.63
N GLU A 147 -4.50 7.46 -25.18
CA GLU A 147 -3.77 8.30 -26.14
C GLU A 147 -2.57 9.01 -25.50
N MET A 148 -2.71 9.50 -24.27
CA MET A 148 -1.62 10.13 -23.52
C MET A 148 -0.49 9.13 -23.23
N LEU A 149 -0.83 7.92 -22.77
CA LEU A 149 0.13 6.86 -22.52
C LEU A 149 0.86 6.43 -23.80
N ARG A 150 0.19 6.40 -24.96
CA ARG A 150 0.83 6.16 -26.27
C ARG A 150 1.85 7.25 -26.62
N ARG A 151 1.54 8.52 -26.35
CA ARG A 151 2.48 9.64 -26.57
C ARG A 151 3.69 9.60 -25.64
N PHE A 152 3.49 9.26 -24.37
CA PHE A 152 4.61 9.01 -23.45
C PHE A 152 5.48 7.85 -23.93
N ARG A 153 4.85 6.78 -24.44
CA ARG A 153 5.56 5.58 -24.90
C ARG A 153 6.39 5.85 -26.14
N SER A 154 5.86 6.58 -27.11
CA SER A 154 6.54 6.91 -28.36
C SER A 154 7.81 7.74 -28.14
N ARG A 155 7.85 8.53 -27.06
CA ARG A 155 9.01 9.28 -26.59
C ARG A 155 9.90 8.49 -25.61
N ASN A 156 9.53 7.25 -25.28
CA ASN A 156 10.24 6.38 -24.35
C ASN A 156 10.47 7.03 -22.97
N LEU A 157 9.49 7.80 -22.48
CA LEU A 157 9.59 8.45 -21.17
C LEU A 157 9.59 7.39 -20.05
N PRO A 158 10.48 7.48 -19.04
CA PRO A 158 10.32 6.69 -17.83
C PRO A 158 9.04 7.11 -17.10
N PHE A 159 8.30 6.13 -16.59
CA PHE A 159 7.04 6.33 -15.88
C PHE A 159 7.19 5.89 -14.43
N ILE A 160 7.32 6.83 -13.51
CA ILE A 160 7.42 6.58 -12.08
C ILE A 160 6.01 6.53 -11.51
N CYS A 161 5.62 5.38 -10.97
CA CYS A 161 4.32 5.17 -10.33
C CYS A 161 4.46 5.30 -8.81
N ALA A 162 3.81 6.32 -8.24
CA ALA A 162 3.86 6.61 -6.81
C ALA A 162 2.80 5.84 -6.00
N ASN A 163 1.81 5.23 -6.66
CA ASN A 163 0.80 4.37 -6.03
C ASN A 163 0.55 3.12 -6.90
N PRO A 164 1.13 1.95 -6.56
CA PRO A 164 0.98 0.75 -7.37
C PRO A 164 -0.39 0.05 -7.29
N ASP A 165 -1.31 0.52 -6.45
CA ASP A 165 -2.66 -0.05 -6.42
C ASP A 165 -3.37 0.19 -7.76
N ILE A 166 -4.15 -0.80 -8.21
CA ILE A 166 -4.97 -0.66 -9.42
C ILE A 166 -6.26 0.09 -9.08
N VAL A 167 -6.90 -0.30 -7.98
CA VAL A 167 -8.11 0.32 -7.43
C VAL A 167 -8.02 0.34 -5.91
N VAL A 168 -8.77 1.26 -5.29
CA VAL A 168 -8.97 1.32 -3.84
C VAL A 168 -10.45 1.44 -3.51
N GLU A 169 -10.88 0.87 -2.38
CA GLU A 169 -12.22 1.06 -1.83
C GLU A 169 -12.32 2.36 -1.03
N ARG A 170 -13.20 3.26 -1.46
CA ARG A 170 -13.57 4.47 -0.73
C ARG A 170 -15.05 4.43 -0.38
N GLY A 171 -15.36 4.05 0.85
CA GLY A 171 -16.73 3.73 1.25
C GLY A 171 -17.26 2.54 0.45
N GLU A 172 -18.29 2.77 -0.38
CA GLU A 172 -18.89 1.75 -1.27
C GLU A 172 -18.38 1.82 -2.73
N ARG A 173 -17.53 2.81 -3.05
CA ARG A 173 -17.03 3.03 -4.42
C ARG A 173 -15.63 2.46 -4.61
N LEU A 174 -15.37 1.89 -5.78
CA LEU A 174 -14.03 1.60 -6.25
C LEU A 174 -13.49 2.79 -7.04
N ILE A 175 -12.28 3.24 -6.69
CA ILE A 175 -11.60 4.38 -7.29
C ILE A 175 -10.33 3.89 -8.00
N TRP A 176 -10.11 4.30 -9.24
CA TRP A 176 -8.90 3.96 -9.99
C TRP A 176 -7.67 4.68 -9.44
N CYS A 177 -6.53 4.00 -9.46
CA CYS A 177 -5.27 4.50 -8.91
C CYS A 177 -4.16 4.52 -9.97
N ALA A 178 -3.01 5.13 -9.65
CA ALA A 178 -1.87 5.25 -10.56
C ALA A 178 -1.37 3.90 -11.11
N GLY A 179 -1.51 2.81 -10.35
CA GLY A 179 -1.14 1.47 -10.77
C GLY A 179 -1.90 1.01 -12.01
N ALA A 180 -3.15 1.44 -12.21
CA ALA A 180 -3.91 1.14 -13.42
C ALA A 180 -3.25 1.76 -14.66
N LEU A 181 -2.85 3.04 -14.57
CA LEU A 181 -2.16 3.74 -15.65
C LEU A 181 -0.74 3.17 -15.87
N ALA A 182 -0.04 2.80 -14.80
CA ALA A 182 1.26 2.15 -14.88
C ALA A 182 1.19 0.77 -15.56
N ARG A 183 0.17 -0.04 -15.22
CA ARG A 183 -0.12 -1.32 -15.87
C ARG A 183 -0.33 -1.13 -17.37
N ASP A 184 -1.16 -0.18 -17.76
CA ASP A 184 -1.49 0.07 -19.16
C ASP A 184 -0.26 0.60 -19.92
N TYR A 185 0.54 1.46 -19.30
CA TYR A 185 1.81 1.92 -19.84
C TYR A 185 2.82 0.77 -20.05
N ALA A 186 2.90 -0.16 -19.10
CA ALA A 186 3.75 -1.34 -19.22
C ALA A 186 3.27 -2.29 -20.34
N GLN A 187 1.96 -2.44 -20.55
CA GLN A 187 1.41 -3.22 -21.66
C GLN A 187 1.75 -2.63 -23.03
N LEU A 188 1.96 -1.31 -23.13
CA LEU A 188 2.50 -0.64 -24.32
C LEU A 188 4.02 -0.84 -24.47
N GLY A 189 4.66 -1.64 -23.60
CA GLY A 189 6.11 -1.84 -23.55
C GLY A 189 6.87 -0.67 -22.93
N GLY A 190 6.19 0.19 -22.18
CA GLY A 190 6.79 1.32 -21.48
C GLY A 190 7.57 0.89 -20.25
N ARG A 191 8.57 1.69 -19.86
CA ARG A 191 9.37 1.44 -18.66
C ARG A 191 8.69 2.07 -17.44
N THR A 192 8.22 1.24 -16.51
CA THR A 192 7.70 1.68 -15.21
C THR A 192 8.75 1.54 -14.11
N LEU A 193 8.73 2.46 -13.15
CA LEU A 193 9.49 2.39 -11.90
C LEU A 193 8.52 2.53 -10.73
N VAL A 194 8.66 1.67 -9.72
CA VAL A 194 7.71 1.56 -8.60
C VAL A 194 8.49 1.27 -7.32
N SER A 195 8.19 2.00 -6.23
CA SER A 195 8.83 1.80 -4.92
C SER A 195 7.88 1.33 -3.81
N GLY A 196 6.56 1.44 -4.00
CA GLY A 196 5.53 0.96 -3.06
C GLY A 196 5.39 -0.57 -3.00
N LYS A 197 4.41 -1.09 -2.25
CA LYS A 197 4.13 -2.53 -2.15
C LYS A 197 3.75 -3.09 -3.52
N PRO A 198 4.24 -4.26 -3.95
CA PRO A 198 4.99 -5.27 -3.20
C PRO A 198 6.52 -5.08 -3.20
N HIS A 199 7.05 -3.95 -3.66
CA HIS A 199 8.47 -3.77 -3.91
C HIS A 199 9.29 -3.54 -2.63
N ARG A 200 10.56 -3.93 -2.69
CA ARG A 200 11.52 -3.88 -1.58
C ARG A 200 11.66 -2.52 -0.87
N PRO A 201 11.70 -1.35 -1.55
CA PRO A 201 12.01 -0.08 -0.89
C PRO A 201 11.08 0.28 0.27
N ILE A 202 9.76 0.10 0.12
CA ILE A 202 8.81 0.44 1.20
C ILE A 202 9.00 -0.44 2.45
N TYR A 203 9.33 -1.73 2.27
CA TYR A 203 9.57 -2.64 3.39
C TYR A 203 10.90 -2.34 4.09
N GLU A 204 11.94 -1.93 3.35
CA GLU A 204 13.20 -1.50 3.96
C GLU A 204 13.03 -0.21 4.77
N ALA A 205 12.28 0.76 4.23
CA ALA A 205 11.93 1.97 4.96
C ALA A 205 11.11 1.66 6.22
N ALA A 206 10.15 0.74 6.13
CA ALA A 206 9.31 0.35 7.26
C ALA A 206 10.09 -0.41 8.36
N LEU A 207 10.98 -1.34 7.99
CA LEU A 207 11.87 -2.03 8.94
C LEU A 207 12.85 -1.06 9.61
N LYS A 208 13.37 -0.07 8.85
CA LYS A 208 14.19 1.00 9.42
C LYS A 208 13.40 1.83 10.43
N ALA A 209 12.18 2.25 10.09
CA ALA A 209 11.31 2.98 11.00
C ALA A 209 11.00 2.19 12.27
N ALA A 210 10.71 0.89 12.17
CA ALA A 210 10.53 0.02 13.33
C ALA A 210 11.80 -0.10 14.18
N SER A 211 12.97 -0.17 13.55
CA SER A 211 14.26 -0.23 14.23
C SER A 211 14.55 1.05 15.03
N GLU A 212 14.22 2.21 14.46
CA GLU A 212 14.33 3.52 15.14
C GLU A 212 13.42 3.59 16.37
N VAL A 213 12.17 3.11 16.26
CA VAL A 213 11.20 3.07 17.37
C VAL A 213 11.71 2.21 18.52
N LEU A 214 12.29 1.04 18.23
CA LEU A 214 12.76 0.09 19.25
C LEU A 214 14.19 0.34 19.72
N GLY A 215 14.92 1.27 19.09
CA GLY A 215 16.32 1.55 19.41
C GLY A 215 17.28 0.39 19.13
N ARG A 216 16.88 -0.56 18.28
CA ARG A 216 17.68 -1.71 17.85
C ARG A 216 17.33 -2.13 16.44
N GLU A 217 18.25 -2.80 15.76
CA GLU A 217 17.97 -3.37 14.43
C GLU A 217 16.87 -4.43 14.51
N ILE A 218 15.91 -4.36 13.57
CA ILE A 218 14.83 -5.32 13.37
C ILE A 218 15.06 -6.04 12.05
N VAL A 219 15.12 -7.37 12.12
CA VAL A 219 15.26 -8.21 10.93
C VAL A 219 13.90 -8.70 10.43
N ARG A 220 13.83 -9.11 9.16
CA ARG A 220 12.60 -9.55 8.47
C ARG A 220 11.80 -10.61 9.23
N SER A 221 12.47 -11.57 9.87
CA SER A 221 11.83 -12.65 10.64
C SER A 221 11.17 -12.19 11.94
N GLU A 222 11.47 -10.97 12.41
CA GLU A 222 10.85 -10.36 13.59
C GLU A 222 9.65 -9.46 13.22
N ALA A 223 9.33 -9.34 11.93
CA ALA A 223 8.23 -8.52 11.45
C ALA A 223 7.05 -9.38 10.96
N LEU A 224 5.84 -8.85 11.15
CA LEU A 224 4.59 -9.37 10.58
C LEU A 224 3.96 -8.30 9.70
N ALA A 225 3.82 -8.58 8.41
CA ALA A 225 3.02 -7.77 7.51
C ALA A 225 1.53 -8.09 7.69
N ILE A 226 0.69 -7.06 7.69
CA ILE A 226 -0.77 -7.21 7.85
C ILE A 226 -1.43 -6.47 6.68
N GLY A 227 -2.30 -7.12 5.94
CA GLY A 227 -2.95 -6.48 4.79
C GLY A 227 -4.04 -7.34 4.16
N ASP A 228 -4.90 -6.71 3.36
CA ASP A 228 -5.96 -7.36 2.59
C ASP A 228 -5.62 -7.49 1.09
N GLY A 229 -4.56 -6.85 0.61
CA GLY A 229 -4.14 -6.89 -0.77
C GLY A 229 -3.27 -8.12 -1.09
N MET A 230 -3.74 -8.97 -2.01
CA MET A 230 -3.02 -10.20 -2.37
C MET A 230 -1.73 -9.91 -3.16
N LEU A 231 -1.80 -9.02 -4.14
CA LEU A 231 -0.67 -8.66 -5.03
C LEU A 231 0.24 -7.58 -4.45
N THR A 232 -0.14 -6.97 -3.33
CA THR A 232 0.58 -5.89 -2.65
C THR A 232 1.12 -6.38 -1.31
N ASP A 233 0.27 -6.55 -0.30
CA ASP A 233 0.69 -6.87 1.06
C ASP A 233 1.23 -8.29 1.18
N ILE A 234 0.46 -9.27 0.73
CA ILE A 234 0.81 -10.69 0.88
C ILE A 234 1.96 -11.06 -0.04
N LYS A 235 1.89 -10.66 -1.31
CA LYS A 235 3.01 -10.83 -2.24
C LYS A 235 4.26 -10.10 -1.75
N GLY A 236 4.14 -8.85 -1.30
CA GLY A 236 5.28 -8.06 -0.84
C GLY A 236 5.93 -8.68 0.39
N ALA A 237 5.13 -9.11 1.38
CA ALA A 237 5.64 -9.83 2.54
C ALA A 237 6.38 -11.11 2.15
N ALA A 238 5.80 -11.93 1.26
CA ALA A 238 6.43 -13.15 0.77
C ALA A 238 7.73 -12.88 0.01
N ASP A 239 7.74 -11.92 -0.92
CA ASP A 239 8.92 -11.51 -1.70
C ASP A 239 10.06 -10.99 -0.79
N GLN A 240 9.70 -10.39 0.35
CA GLN A 240 10.66 -9.90 1.34
C GLN A 240 11.01 -10.93 2.42
N GLY A 241 10.42 -12.13 2.43
CA GLY A 241 10.64 -13.14 3.47
C GLY A 241 10.11 -12.72 4.86
N ILE A 242 9.03 -11.94 4.89
CA ILE A 242 8.34 -11.45 6.09
C ILE A 242 7.06 -12.29 6.27
N GLY A 243 6.73 -12.66 7.52
CA GLY A 243 5.48 -13.35 7.81
C GLY A 243 4.28 -12.45 7.49
N ALA A 244 3.17 -13.04 7.02
CA ALA A 244 1.98 -12.27 6.66
C ALA A 244 0.73 -12.72 7.44
N LEU A 245 -0.06 -11.77 7.92
CA LEU A 245 -1.42 -11.96 8.40
C LEU A 245 -2.38 -11.39 7.34
N TYR A 246 -3.16 -12.26 6.72
CA TYR A 246 -4.09 -11.85 5.67
C TYR A 246 -5.43 -11.42 6.26
N VAL A 247 -5.85 -10.19 5.97
CA VAL A 247 -7.16 -9.64 6.35
C VAL A 247 -8.17 -10.02 5.27
N SER A 248 -8.94 -11.08 5.50
CA SER A 248 -9.84 -11.63 4.48
C SER A 248 -11.15 -10.85 4.32
N GLY A 249 -11.47 -9.89 5.19
CA GLY A 249 -12.68 -9.08 5.06
C GLY A 249 -12.52 -7.82 4.23
N GLY A 250 -11.40 -7.66 3.53
CA GLY A 250 -11.09 -6.49 2.69
C GLY A 250 -11.43 -6.68 1.21
N ILE A 251 -10.63 -6.09 0.32
CA ILE A 251 -10.94 -5.89 -1.11
C ILE A 251 -11.26 -7.17 -1.90
N HIS A 252 -10.78 -8.33 -1.44
CA HIS A 252 -11.01 -9.62 -2.09
C HIS A 252 -12.14 -10.45 -1.44
N ALA A 253 -12.89 -9.91 -0.47
CA ALA A 253 -13.88 -10.68 0.29
C ALA A 253 -14.91 -11.40 -0.61
N SER A 254 -15.33 -10.75 -1.70
CA SER A 254 -16.32 -11.27 -2.64
C SER A 254 -15.88 -12.57 -3.35
N ASP A 255 -14.58 -12.82 -3.46
CA ASP A 255 -14.02 -14.04 -4.08
C ASP A 255 -14.29 -15.30 -3.24
N TYR A 256 -14.52 -15.14 -1.93
CA TYR A 256 -14.69 -16.24 -0.98
C TYR A 256 -15.82 -16.01 0.05
N GLY A 257 -16.73 -15.08 -0.19
CA GLY A 257 -18.01 -15.01 0.53
C GLY A 257 -18.20 -13.74 1.36
N HIS A 258 -18.72 -13.90 2.59
CA HIS A 258 -19.08 -12.77 3.44
C HIS A 258 -17.83 -12.19 4.13
N PRO A 259 -17.61 -10.86 4.16
CA PRO A 259 -16.39 -10.25 4.71
C PRO A 259 -16.06 -10.64 6.16
N LEU A 260 -17.08 -10.86 7.00
CA LEU A 260 -16.90 -11.28 8.39
C LEU A 260 -16.94 -12.80 8.62
N ALA A 261 -17.31 -13.56 7.59
CA ALA A 261 -17.50 -15.00 7.65
C ALA A 261 -17.11 -15.62 6.30
N PRO A 262 -15.81 -15.61 5.95
CA PRO A 262 -15.35 -16.15 4.68
C PRO A 262 -15.58 -17.67 4.64
N ASP A 263 -15.98 -18.16 3.46
CA ASP A 263 -16.01 -19.58 3.16
C ASP A 263 -14.57 -20.12 3.17
N GLN A 264 -14.31 -21.09 4.05
CA GLN A 264 -12.96 -21.54 4.32
C GLN A 264 -12.36 -22.34 3.16
N GLU A 265 -13.18 -23.07 2.40
CA GLU A 265 -12.71 -23.83 1.25
C GLU A 265 -12.35 -22.88 0.11
N ARG A 266 -13.24 -21.92 -0.19
CA ARG A 266 -12.99 -20.90 -1.22
C ARG A 266 -11.81 -20.01 -0.88
N LEU A 267 -11.64 -19.63 0.40
CA LEU A 267 -10.49 -18.86 0.84
C LEU A 267 -9.19 -19.65 0.64
N ALA A 268 -9.18 -20.94 0.99
CA ALA A 268 -8.01 -21.80 0.78
C ALA A 268 -7.66 -21.95 -0.71
N GLU A 269 -8.66 -22.13 -1.57
CA GLU A 269 -8.48 -22.15 -3.04
C GLU A 269 -7.95 -20.83 -3.56
N PHE A 270 -8.47 -19.70 -3.08
CA PHE A 270 -8.01 -18.36 -3.46
C PHE A 270 -6.54 -18.14 -3.09
N LEU A 271 -6.13 -18.52 -1.87
CA LEU A 271 -4.75 -18.43 -1.43
C LEU A 271 -3.83 -19.33 -2.26
N ALA A 272 -4.25 -20.58 -2.50
CA ALA A 272 -3.50 -21.54 -3.32
C ALA A 272 -3.31 -21.04 -4.75
N LYS A 273 -4.35 -20.46 -5.37
CA LYS A 273 -4.30 -19.86 -6.71
C LYS A 273 -3.24 -18.76 -6.82
N HIS A 274 -3.01 -18.00 -5.75
CA HIS A 274 -2.01 -16.94 -5.69
C HIS A 274 -0.66 -17.39 -5.13
N GLY A 275 -0.51 -18.69 -4.80
CA GLY A 275 0.71 -19.22 -4.16
C GLY A 275 0.97 -18.63 -2.77
N ALA A 276 -0.06 -18.07 -2.13
CA ALA A 276 0.04 -17.37 -0.86
C ALA A 276 0.00 -18.35 0.32
N THR A 277 0.90 -18.16 1.27
CA THR A 277 0.99 -18.96 2.50
C THR A 277 1.09 -18.05 3.73
N PRO A 278 0.05 -17.24 4.01
CA PRO A 278 0.06 -16.38 5.19
C PRO A 278 0.16 -17.23 6.46
N VAL A 279 0.77 -16.67 7.50
CA VAL A 279 0.91 -17.32 8.82
C VAL A 279 -0.46 -17.60 9.44
N ALA A 280 -1.41 -16.68 9.23
CA ALA A 280 -2.79 -16.80 9.66
C ALA A 280 -3.69 -15.94 8.76
N THR A 281 -5.00 -16.17 8.84
CA THR A 281 -6.03 -15.30 8.26
C THR A 281 -6.88 -14.71 9.37
N ILE A 282 -7.42 -13.51 9.14
CA ILE A 282 -8.35 -12.85 10.06
C ILE A 282 -9.42 -12.09 9.25
N PRO A 283 -10.72 -12.21 9.55
CA PRO A 283 -11.74 -11.46 8.79
C PRO A 283 -11.60 -9.95 8.93
N ARG A 284 -11.36 -9.45 10.14
CA ARG A 284 -11.11 -8.02 10.42
C ARG A 284 -10.05 -7.91 11.49
N LEU A 285 -9.17 -6.93 11.37
CA LEU A 285 -8.14 -6.68 12.38
C LEU A 285 -8.80 -6.28 13.71
N ARG A 286 -8.59 -7.07 14.76
CA ARG A 286 -9.17 -6.85 16.10
C ARG A 286 -8.39 -7.52 17.21
#